data_AF-A0A950QLB0-F1
#
_entry.id   AF-A0A950QLB0-F1
#
_cell.length_a   1.000
_cell.length_b   1.000
_cell.length_c   1.000
_cell.angle_alpha   90.00
_cell.angle_beta   90.00
_cell.angle_gamma   90.00
#
_symmetry.space_group_name_H-M   'P 1'
#
loop_
_entity.id
_entity.type
_entity.pdbx_description
1 polymer ?
#
loop_
_entity_poly.entity_id
_entity_poly.type
_entity_poly.pdbx_seq_one_letter_code
_entity_poly.pdbx_strand_id
1 'polypeptide(L)'
;MKRLLSAIVLAITVQPLAFADSHYLFVDTDCKALANGEYTAMNNIEVHPADKTVTRCTKQDRSLLCAEQSASTKALGETVEYDVLLEGAGLLIAQSKTGNAKIAADLQAERFYYGSVYFSPDRGIMYTKNCTGKIRSLDPKRKIPK
;
A
#
# COMPACT_ATOMS: atom_id res chain seq x y z
N MET A 1 35.42 45.29 -8.51
CA MET A 1 34.01 45.13 -8.94
C MET A 1 33.89 43.98 -9.93
N LYS A 2 33.25 42.86 -9.56
CA LYS A 2 32.34 42.07 -10.39
C LYS A 2 31.81 40.90 -9.55
N ARG A 3 30.50 40.74 -9.62
CA ARG A 3 29.61 40.11 -8.64
C ARG A 3 29.80 38.59 -8.61
N LEU A 4 29.94 38.01 -7.41
CA LEU A 4 29.55 36.63 -7.18
C LEU A 4 28.03 36.56 -7.33
N LEU A 5 27.56 35.93 -8.41
CA LEU A 5 26.16 35.53 -8.55
C LEU A 5 26.02 34.17 -7.88
N SER A 6 25.41 34.18 -6.70
CA SER A 6 24.97 33.00 -5.96
C SER A 6 23.96 32.22 -6.82
N ALA A 7 24.41 31.12 -7.41
CA ALA A 7 23.50 30.05 -7.82
C ALA A 7 23.18 29.23 -6.56
N ILE A 8 22.18 29.68 -5.80
CA ILE A 8 21.52 28.81 -4.83
C ILE A 8 20.72 27.81 -5.68
N VAL A 9 21.36 26.69 -6.00
CA VAL A 9 20.67 25.50 -6.49
C VAL A 9 19.76 25.09 -5.35
N LEU A 10 18.46 25.38 -5.52
CA LEU A 10 17.41 24.93 -4.64
C LEU A 10 17.44 23.40 -4.67
N ALA A 11 18.08 22.81 -3.66
CA ALA A 11 18.08 21.39 -3.42
C ALA A 11 16.63 21.00 -3.09
N ILE A 12 15.85 20.67 -4.12
CA ILE A 12 14.65 19.86 -3.95
C ILE A 12 15.20 18.46 -3.67
N THR A 13 15.61 18.24 -2.42
CA THR A 13 15.79 16.90 -1.91
C THR A 13 14.42 16.25 -2.04
N VAL A 14 14.32 15.31 -2.97
CA VAL A 14 13.25 14.31 -2.96
C VAL A 14 13.46 13.60 -1.63
N GLN A 15 12.79 14.08 -0.58
CA GLN A 15 12.85 13.43 0.71
C GLN A 15 12.42 11.98 0.45
N PRO A 16 13.21 10.97 0.86
CA PRO A 16 12.65 9.65 0.98
C PRO A 16 11.52 9.85 2.00
N LEU A 17 10.26 9.73 1.55
CA LEU A 17 9.11 9.70 2.44
C LEU A 17 9.48 8.73 3.55
N ALA A 18 9.81 9.27 4.72
CA ALA A 18 10.38 8.48 5.79
C ALA A 18 9.25 7.62 6.34
N PHE A 19 9.16 6.38 5.87
CA PHE A 19 8.17 5.38 6.32
C PHE A 19 8.35 4.99 7.81
N ALA A 20 9.26 5.64 8.54
CA ALA A 20 9.38 5.56 9.99
C ALA A 20 8.09 6.02 10.71
N ASP A 21 7.29 6.88 10.09
CA ASP A 21 6.02 7.39 10.63
C ASP A 21 4.77 6.75 10.00
N SER A 22 4.87 5.51 9.52
CA SER A 22 3.69 4.81 8.98
C SER A 22 2.63 4.65 10.07
N HIS A 23 1.41 5.09 9.78
CA HIS A 23 0.27 5.01 10.70
C HIS A 23 -0.36 3.62 10.70
N TYR A 24 -0.31 2.92 9.56
CA TYR A 24 -0.87 1.60 9.39
C TYR A 24 0.15 0.67 8.73
N LEU A 25 0.37 -0.49 9.34
CA LEU A 25 1.12 -1.60 8.75
C LEU A 25 0.16 -2.73 8.43
N PHE A 26 -0.17 -2.91 7.17
CA PHE A 26 -0.99 -4.03 6.72
C PHE A 26 -0.10 -5.23 6.44
N VAL A 27 -0.25 -6.28 7.24
CA VAL A 27 0.54 -7.52 7.11
C VAL A 27 -0.37 -8.61 6.57
N ASP A 28 -0.13 -8.99 5.32
CA ASP A 28 -0.91 -10.05 4.67
C ASP A 28 -0.77 -11.38 5.42
N THR A 29 -1.90 -12.06 5.60
CA THR A 29 -1.93 -13.43 6.13
C THR A 29 -2.40 -14.44 5.10
N ASP A 30 -3.27 -14.03 4.17
CA ASP A 30 -3.74 -14.83 3.04
C ASP A 30 -3.90 -13.91 1.83
N CYS A 31 -3.43 -14.35 0.66
CA CYS A 31 -3.54 -13.63 -0.60
C CYS A 31 -3.87 -14.62 -1.72
N LYS A 32 -4.78 -14.22 -2.61
CA LYS A 32 -5.19 -15.01 -3.77
C LYS A 32 -5.13 -14.13 -5.02
N ALA A 33 -4.58 -14.69 -6.09
CA ALA A 33 -4.61 -14.08 -7.41
C ALA A 33 -5.57 -14.86 -8.32
N LEU A 34 -6.45 -14.16 -9.03
CA LEU A 34 -7.31 -14.72 -10.07
C LEU A 34 -6.91 -14.08 -11.41
N ALA A 35 -6.49 -14.89 -12.37
CA ALA A 35 -6.16 -14.43 -13.72
C ALA A 35 -7.11 -14.99 -14.77
N ASN A 36 -7.26 -14.29 -15.89
CA ASN A 36 -8.25 -14.63 -16.91
C ASN A 36 -7.67 -15.52 -18.02
N GLY A 37 -8.44 -16.53 -18.45
CA GLY A 37 -8.36 -17.24 -19.74
C GLY A 37 -7.14 -18.13 -20.02
N GLU A 38 -5.94 -17.55 -20.16
CA GLU A 38 -4.71 -18.25 -20.59
C GLU A 38 -3.66 -18.36 -19.46
N TYR A 39 -3.88 -17.68 -18.34
CA TYR A 39 -3.10 -17.81 -17.10
C TYR A 39 -3.79 -18.78 -16.11
N THR A 40 -4.48 -19.78 -16.64
CA THR A 40 -5.39 -20.71 -15.96
C THR A 40 -4.68 -21.69 -15.01
N ALA A 41 -3.35 -21.61 -14.88
CA ALA A 41 -2.58 -22.30 -13.84
C ALA A 41 -2.40 -21.46 -12.55
N MET A 42 -3.11 -20.33 -12.39
CA MET A 42 -3.04 -19.53 -11.15
C MET A 42 -4.26 -19.65 -10.24
N ASN A 43 -5.22 -20.52 -10.56
CA ASN A 43 -6.28 -20.86 -9.63
C ASN A 43 -5.67 -21.66 -8.48
N ASN A 44 -5.40 -20.98 -7.36
CA ASN A 44 -4.65 -21.48 -6.20
C ASN A 44 -3.12 -21.39 -6.33
N ILE A 45 -2.56 -20.29 -6.84
CA ILE A 45 -1.23 -19.93 -6.30
C ILE A 45 -1.46 -19.58 -4.85
N GLU A 46 -1.25 -20.56 -3.98
CA GLU A 46 -0.94 -20.31 -2.58
C GLU A 46 0.28 -19.39 -2.62
N VAL A 47 0.03 -18.10 -2.36
CA VAL A 47 1.06 -17.07 -2.33
C VAL A 47 2.11 -17.58 -1.35
N HIS A 48 3.29 -17.90 -1.89
CA HIS A 48 4.31 -18.62 -1.13
C HIS A 48 4.58 -17.81 0.14
N PRO A 49 4.88 -18.40 1.31
CA PRO A 49 5.08 -17.61 2.54
C PRO A 49 6.16 -16.51 2.43
N ALA A 50 7.02 -16.59 1.41
CA ALA A 50 8.03 -15.59 1.03
C ALA A 50 7.45 -14.33 0.32
N ASP A 51 6.22 -14.43 -0.19
CA ASP A 51 5.46 -13.39 -0.89
C ASP A 51 4.48 -12.67 0.04
N LYS A 52 4.57 -12.91 1.35
CA LYS A 52 3.88 -12.09 2.36
C LYS A 52 4.29 -10.64 2.14
N THR A 53 3.40 -9.82 1.62
CA THR A 53 3.65 -8.40 1.47
C THR A 53 3.29 -7.68 2.76
N VAL A 54 4.12 -6.69 3.10
CA VAL A 54 3.84 -5.76 4.18
C VAL A 54 3.58 -4.42 3.54
N THR A 55 2.34 -3.96 3.56
CA THR A 55 1.98 -2.66 2.99
C THR A 55 2.09 -1.60 4.08
N ARG A 56 3.05 -0.70 3.91
CA ARG A 56 3.30 0.42 4.83
C ARG A 56 2.53 1.62 4.36
N CYS A 57 1.65 2.15 5.20
CA CYS A 57 0.83 3.31 4.88
C CYS A 57 1.04 4.45 5.86
N THR A 58 1.32 5.63 5.32
CA THR A 58 1.36 6.89 6.07
C THR A 58 0.13 7.70 5.72
N LYS A 59 -0.64 8.11 6.73
CA LYS A 59 -1.79 9.00 6.53
C LYS A 59 -1.31 10.44 6.38
N GLN A 60 -1.84 11.13 5.37
CA GLN A 60 -1.66 12.56 5.13
C GLN A 60 -3.03 13.16 4.82
N ASP A 61 -3.56 13.97 5.75
CA ASP A 61 -4.91 14.53 5.66
C ASP A 61 -5.99 13.46 5.38
N ARG A 62 -6.59 13.53 4.18
CA ARG A 62 -7.62 12.59 3.69
C ARG A 62 -7.06 11.52 2.75
N SER A 63 -5.75 11.36 2.71
CA SER A 63 -5.07 10.38 1.85
C SER A 63 -4.22 9.41 2.66
N LEU A 64 -4.01 8.21 2.10
CA LEU A 64 -3.00 7.24 2.55
C LEU A 64 -1.95 7.09 1.46
N LEU A 65 -0.69 7.31 1.81
CA LEU A 65 0.44 6.98 0.96
C LEU A 65 0.96 5.61 1.37
N CYS A 66 0.78 4.62 0.50
CA CYS A 66 1.09 3.23 0.79
C CYS A 66 2.16 2.67 -0.15
N ALA A 67 3.11 1.90 0.38
CA ALA A 67 4.07 1.15 -0.41
C ALA A 67 4.08 -0.31 0.04
N GLU A 68 3.99 -1.24 -0.92
CA GLU A 68 4.16 -2.67 -0.65
C GLU A 68 5.65 -2.96 -0.38
N GLN A 69 5.95 -3.70 0.69
CA GLN A 69 7.29 -4.19 1.00
C GLN A 69 7.32 -5.71 0.81
N SER A 70 8.23 -6.20 -0.02
CA SER A 70 8.47 -7.64 -0.16
C SER A 70 9.09 -8.21 1.13
N ALA A 71 8.55 -9.32 1.66
CA ALA A 71 9.14 -9.98 2.82
C ALA A 71 10.54 -10.56 2.53
N SER A 72 10.80 -11.01 1.30
CA SER A 72 12.07 -11.66 0.92
C SER A 72 13.20 -10.65 0.74
N THR A 73 12.96 -9.56 0.02
CA THR A 73 13.99 -8.56 -0.29
C THR A 73 13.98 -7.37 0.65
N LYS A 74 12.90 -7.18 1.41
CA LYS A 74 12.61 -5.96 2.20
C LYS A 74 12.60 -4.67 1.37
N ALA A 75 12.65 -4.77 0.03
CA ALA A 75 12.57 -3.63 -0.85
C ALA A 75 11.14 -3.05 -0.81
N LEU A 76 11.06 -1.72 -0.80
CA LEU A 76 9.79 -1.01 -0.98
C LEU A 76 9.51 -0.89 -2.47
N GLY A 77 8.29 -1.25 -2.86
CA GLY A 77 7.75 -0.99 -4.17
C GLY A 77 7.39 0.50 -4.35
N GLU A 78 6.74 0.78 -5.47
CA GLU A 78 6.21 2.10 -5.76
C GLU A 78 5.20 2.55 -4.70
N THR A 79 5.22 3.85 -4.37
CA THR A 79 4.23 4.44 -3.47
C THR A 79 2.96 4.76 -4.24
N VAL A 80 1.85 4.21 -3.76
CA VAL A 80 0.51 4.44 -4.30
C VAL A 80 -0.26 5.32 -3.33
N GLU A 81 -0.90 6.35 -3.86
CA GLU A 81 -1.78 7.23 -3.10
C GLU A 81 -3.23 6.72 -3.17
N TYR A 82 -3.86 6.65 -2.00
CA TYR A 82 -5.25 6.27 -1.82
C TYR A 82 -6.04 7.42 -1.19
N ASP A 83 -7.20 7.72 -1.74
CA ASP A 83 -8.16 8.64 -1.14
C ASP A 83 -8.96 7.92 -0.05
N VAL A 84 -9.04 8.50 1.14
CA VAL A 84 -9.85 7.98 2.27
C VAL A 84 -11.31 8.34 2.05
N LEU A 85 -12.09 7.33 1.70
CA LEU A 85 -13.52 7.42 1.42
C LEU A 85 -14.35 7.43 2.71
N LEU A 86 -13.94 6.64 3.70
CA LEU A 86 -14.60 6.53 5.00
C LEU A 86 -13.55 6.34 6.09
N GLU A 87 -13.68 7.08 7.19
CA GLU A 87 -12.90 6.85 8.41
C GLU A 87 -13.73 7.25 9.63
N GLY A 88 -14.04 6.28 10.48
CA GLY A 88 -14.87 6.49 11.66
C GLY A 88 -15.44 5.19 12.21
N ALA A 89 -15.81 5.19 13.50
CA ALA A 89 -16.34 4.00 14.19
C ALA A 89 -15.45 2.75 14.07
N GLY A 90 -14.13 2.94 14.05
CA GLY A 90 -13.17 1.86 13.88
C GLY A 90 -13.03 1.32 12.45
N LEU A 91 -13.71 1.91 11.45
CA LEU A 91 -13.59 1.50 10.05
C LEU A 91 -12.79 2.52 9.24
N LEU A 92 -11.98 2.02 8.31
CA LEU A 92 -11.22 2.78 7.32
C LEU A 92 -11.43 2.17 5.94
N ILE A 93 -11.90 2.95 4.98
CA ILE A 93 -12.03 2.54 3.57
C ILE A 93 -11.30 3.55 2.70
N ALA A 94 -10.37 3.06 1.88
CA ALA A 94 -9.59 3.88 0.97
C ALA A 94 -9.52 3.25 -0.43
N GLN A 95 -9.38 4.09 -1.46
CA GLN A 95 -9.31 3.66 -2.86
C GLN A 95 -8.19 4.39 -3.58
N SER A 96 -7.41 3.70 -4.42
CA SER A 96 -6.35 4.33 -5.21
C SER A 96 -6.94 5.36 -6.17
N LYS A 97 -6.18 6.39 -6.54
CA LYS A 97 -6.62 7.41 -7.51
C LYS A 97 -7.04 6.84 -8.87
N THR A 98 -6.41 5.75 -9.29
CA THR A 98 -6.73 4.99 -10.50
C THR A 98 -7.97 4.11 -10.36
N GLY A 99 -8.52 3.98 -9.15
CA GLY A 99 -9.74 3.23 -8.84
C GLY A 99 -9.57 1.71 -8.82
N ASN A 100 -8.39 1.21 -9.18
CA ASN A 100 -8.12 -0.21 -9.38
C ASN A 100 -7.65 -0.93 -8.11
N ALA A 101 -7.41 -0.23 -7.00
CA ALA A 101 -7.07 -0.83 -5.71
C ALA A 101 -7.92 -0.24 -4.59
N LYS A 102 -8.30 -1.08 -3.62
CA LYS A 102 -9.10 -0.71 -2.45
C LYS A 102 -8.53 -1.37 -1.19
N ILE A 103 -8.52 -0.61 -0.11
CA ILE A 103 -8.20 -1.06 1.24
C ILE A 103 -9.43 -0.85 2.10
N ALA A 104 -9.88 -1.89 2.77
CA ALA A 104 -10.89 -1.82 3.82
C ALA A 104 -10.28 -2.37 5.10
N ALA A 105 -10.33 -1.61 6.19
CA ALA A 105 -9.69 -1.94 7.45
C ALA A 105 -10.66 -1.74 8.62
N ASP A 106 -10.76 -2.76 9.45
CA ASP A 106 -11.38 -2.69 10.78
C ASP A 106 -10.24 -2.48 11.78
N LEU A 107 -10.09 -1.23 12.21
CA LEU A 107 -9.08 -0.75 13.15
C LEU A 107 -9.29 -1.32 14.55
N GLN A 108 -10.53 -1.63 14.95
CA GLN A 108 -10.83 -2.21 16.26
C GLN A 108 -10.49 -3.70 16.31
N ALA A 109 -10.85 -4.44 15.26
CA ALA A 109 -10.52 -5.86 15.13
C ALA A 109 -9.08 -6.09 14.63
N GLU A 110 -8.36 -5.02 14.27
CA GLU A 110 -7.03 -5.04 13.68
C GLU A 110 -6.93 -5.94 12.44
N ARG A 111 -7.95 -5.88 11.58
CA ARG A 111 -8.06 -6.68 10.35
C ARG A 111 -8.18 -5.79 9.13
N PHE A 112 -7.62 -6.25 8.01
CA PHE A 112 -7.85 -5.57 6.73
C PHE A 112 -8.16 -6.56 5.61
N TYR A 113 -8.74 -6.00 4.57
CA TYR A 113 -8.94 -6.55 3.25
C TYR A 113 -8.34 -5.59 2.23
N TYR A 114 -7.57 -6.14 1.30
CA TYR A 114 -7.00 -5.41 0.17
C TYR A 114 -7.43 -6.11 -1.12
N GLY A 115 -7.94 -5.35 -2.07
CA GLY A 115 -8.27 -5.85 -3.40
C GLY A 115 -7.65 -4.95 -4.45
N SER A 116 -6.98 -5.52 -5.43
CA SER A 116 -6.43 -4.79 -6.58
C SER A 116 -6.65 -5.52 -7.90
N VAL A 117 -6.84 -4.74 -8.95
CA VAL A 117 -7.02 -5.20 -10.32
C VAL A 117 -5.90 -4.63 -11.17
N TYR A 118 -5.20 -5.52 -11.88
CA TYR A 118 -4.15 -5.15 -12.80
C TYR A 118 -4.70 -5.21 -14.22
N PHE A 119 -4.57 -4.09 -14.92
CA PHE A 119 -5.10 -3.91 -16.27
C PHE A 119 -3.94 -3.69 -17.25
N SER A 120 -4.07 -4.28 -18.44
CA SER A 120 -3.21 -4.00 -19.59
C SER A 120 -4.03 -3.36 -20.70
N PRO A 121 -3.58 -2.26 -21.34
CA PRO A 121 -4.30 -1.59 -22.42
C PRO A 121 -4.69 -2.50 -23.59
N ASP A 122 -3.86 -3.51 -23.88
CA ASP A 122 -4.03 -4.45 -25.00
C ASP A 122 -4.85 -5.70 -24.63
N ARG A 123 -4.89 -6.09 -23.35
CA ARG A 123 -5.45 -7.39 -22.90
C ARG A 123 -6.61 -7.27 -21.90
N GLY A 124 -6.95 -6.08 -21.46
CA GLY A 124 -7.98 -5.89 -20.45
C GLY A 124 -7.49 -6.21 -19.03
N ILE A 125 -8.37 -6.77 -18.19
CA ILE A 125 -8.00 -7.19 -16.83
C ILE A 125 -7.07 -8.41 -16.92
N MET A 126 -5.83 -8.24 -16.49
CA MET A 126 -4.80 -9.28 -16.48
C MET A 126 -5.00 -10.23 -15.29
N TYR A 127 -5.04 -9.67 -14.08
CA TYR A 127 -5.31 -10.42 -12.86
C TYR A 127 -5.89 -9.54 -11.75
N THR A 128 -6.53 -10.19 -10.78
CA THR A 128 -7.04 -9.58 -9.55
C THR A 128 -6.31 -10.19 -8.36
N LYS A 129 -5.75 -9.38 -7.47
CA LYS A 129 -5.12 -9.80 -6.20
C LYS A 129 -6.05 -9.41 -5.07
N ASN A 130 -6.43 -10.38 -4.23
CA ASN A 130 -7.21 -10.15 -3.03
C ASN A 130 -6.45 -10.69 -1.83
N CYS A 131 -6.22 -9.85 -0.83
CA CYS A 131 -5.51 -10.18 0.38
C CYS A 131 -6.34 -9.86 1.62
N THR A 132 -6.14 -10.67 2.66
CA THR A 132 -6.61 -10.39 4.01
C THR A 132 -5.43 -10.46 4.96
N GLY A 133 -5.52 -9.72 6.07
CA GLY A 133 -4.44 -9.74 7.04
C GLY A 133 -4.73 -8.99 8.32
N LYS A 134 -3.65 -8.71 9.03
CA LYS A 134 -3.66 -7.99 10.31
C LYS A 134 -3.07 -6.60 10.16
N ILE A 135 -3.60 -5.67 10.94
CA ILE A 135 -3.05 -4.33 11.08
C ILE A 135 -2.07 -4.34 12.25
N ARG A 136 -0.88 -3.77 12.07
CA ARG A 136 0.10 -3.56 13.15
C ARG A 136 0.57 -2.12 13.16
N SER A 137 1.13 -1.69 14.29
CA SER A 137 1.94 -0.47 14.35
C SER A 137 3.42 -0.85 14.22
N LEU A 138 4.21 -0.06 13.50
CA LEU A 138 5.67 -0.17 13.49
C LEU A 138 6.30 0.46 14.74
N ASP A 139 5.60 1.39 15.39
CA ASP A 139 5.98 1.95 16.67
C ASP A 139 5.11 1.33 17.78
N PRO A 140 5.67 0.46 18.65
CA PRO A 140 4.91 -0.19 19.72
C PRO A 140 4.31 0.80 20.74
N LYS A 141 4.74 2.07 20.75
CA LYS A 141 4.18 3.13 21.60
C LYS A 141 2.95 3.81 20.98
N ARG A 142 2.76 3.70 19.66
CA ARG A 142 1.61 4.26 18.94
C ARG A 142 0.48 3.24 18.90
N LYS A 143 -0.66 3.58 19.50
CA LYS A 143 -1.87 2.76 19.48
C LYS A 143 -2.65 3.00 18.19
N ILE A 144 -3.14 1.92 17.58
CA ILE A 144 -4.14 2.01 16.52
C ILE A 144 -5.40 2.64 17.13
N PRO A 145 -5.98 3.70 16.53
CA PRO A 145 -7.20 4.32 17.05
C PRO A 145 -8.33 3.29 17.09
N LYS A 146 -8.97 3.18 18.25
CA LYS A 146 -10.14 2.32 18.49
C LYS A 146 -11.43 3.09 18.19
#